data_AF-A0A3M8ASF2-F1
#
_entry.id   AF-A0A3M8ASF2-F1
#
_cell.length_a   1.000
_cell.length_b   1.000
_cell.length_c   1.000
_cell.angle_alpha   90.00
_cell.angle_beta   90.00
_cell.angle_gamma   90.00
#
_symmetry.space_group_name_H-M   'P 1'
#
loop_
_entity.id
_entity.type
_entity.pdbx_description
1 polymer ?
#
loop_
_entity_poly.entity_id
_entity_poly.type
_entity_poly.pdbx_seq_one_letter_code
_entity_poly.pdbx_strand_id
1 'polypeptide(L)' 'MSLALRLWRDDTLHEELQSITLRHISLAKEFSEKATTTERRQAIMQEIEALRQKRNEILNHQN' A
#
# COMPACT_ATOMS: atom_id res chain seq x y z
N MET A 1 6.50 -27.28 -6.53
CA MET A 1 6.82 -25.85 -6.80
C MET A 1 8.34 -25.67 -6.66
N SER A 2 9.04 -25.18 -7.69
CA SER A 2 10.51 -25.06 -7.65
C SER A 2 10.98 -23.94 -6.70
N LEU A 3 12.23 -24.00 -6.25
CA LEU A 3 12.84 -22.94 -5.42
C LEU A 3 12.81 -21.58 -6.13
N ALA A 4 13.14 -21.56 -7.43
CA ALA A 4 13.08 -20.35 -8.25
C ALA A 4 11.68 -19.72 -8.30
N LEU A 5 10.62 -20.54 -8.37
CA LEU A 5 9.24 -20.03 -8.38
C LEU A 5 8.83 -19.42 -7.02
N ARG A 6 9.37 -19.95 -5.92
CA ARG A 6 9.14 -19.41 -4.57
C ARG A 6 9.84 -18.07 -4.37
N LEU A 7 11.10 -17.96 -4.78
CA LEU A 7 11.87 -16.71 -4.71
C LEU A 7 11.23 -15.61 -5.54
N TRP A 8 10.86 -15.90 -6.79
CA TRP A 8 10.19 -14.93 -7.66
C TRP A 8 8.86 -14.43 -7.09
N ARG A 9 8.08 -15.32 -6.47
CA ARG A 9 6.84 -14.95 -5.79
C ARG A 9 7.11 -14.04 -4.59
N ASP A 10 8.17 -14.31 -3.82
CA ASP A 10 8.55 -13.49 -2.66
C ASP A 10 9.00 -12.09 -3.08
N ASP A 11 9.85 -11.99 -4.12
CA ASP A 11 10.30 -10.71 -4.70
C ASP A 11 9.12 -9.88 -5.20
N THR A 12 8.18 -10.50 -5.91
CA THR A 12 6.98 -9.81 -6.41
C THR A 12 6.11 -9.28 -5.26
N LEU A 13 5.93 -10.05 -4.20
CA LEU A 13 5.16 -9.63 -3.02
C LEU A 13 5.88 -8.51 -2.27
N HIS A 14 7.21 -8.56 -2.20
CA HIS A 14 8.02 -7.48 -1.63
C HIS A 14 7.83 -6.17 -2.39
N GLU A 15 7.92 -6.20 -3.72
CA GLU A 15 7.71 -5.02 -4.57
C GLU A 15 6.30 -4.42 -4.41
N GLU A 16 5.26 -5.27 -4.36
CA GLU A 16 3.89 -4.82 -4.15
C GLU A 16 3.69 -4.15 -2.78
N LEU A 17 4.21 -4.76 -1.71
CA LEU A 17 4.15 -4.19 -0.35
C LEU A 17 4.94 -2.87 -0.27
N GLN A 18 6.12 -2.81 -0.88
CA GLN A 18 6.93 -1.59 -0.95
C GLN A 18 6.17 -0.46 -1.65
N SER A 19 5.53 -0.76 -2.78
CA SER A 19 4.70 0.22 -3.53
C SER A 19 3.55 0.77 -2.68
N ILE A 20 2.84 -0.11 -1.96
CA ILE A 20 1.78 0.28 -1.03
C ILE A 20 2.32 1.22 0.06
N THR A 21 3.46 0.89 0.66
CA THR A 21 4.09 1.72 1.70
C THR A 21 4.49 3.09 1.18
N LEU A 22 5.13 3.16 0.01
CA LEU A 22 5.53 4.43 -0.60
C LEU A 22 4.31 5.31 -0.93
N ARG A 23 3.24 4.72 -1.45
CA ARG A 23 1.99 5.44 -1.70
C ARG A 23 1.35 5.96 -0.42
N HIS A 24 1.33 5.14 0.64
CA HIS A 24 0.80 5.56 1.95
C HIS A 24 1.59 6.74 2.53
N ILE A 25 2.93 6.73 2.43
CA ILE A 25 3.78 7.86 2.85
C ILE A 25 3.48 9.11 2.03
N SER A 26 3.35 8.98 0.70
CA SER A 26 3.02 10.10 -0.19
C SER A 26 1.69 10.75 0.19
N LEU A 27 0.66 9.93 0.42
CA LEU A 27 -0.67 10.40 0.80
C LEU A 27 -0.68 11.03 2.20
N ALA A 28 0.07 10.48 3.15
CA ALA A 28 0.21 11.06 4.48
C ALA A 28 0.89 12.44 4.45
N LYS A 29 1.92 12.59 3.60
CA LYS A 29 2.56 13.90 3.35
C LYS A 29 1.54 14.89 2.80
N GLU A 30 0.85 14.54 1.72
CA GLU A 30 -0.20 15.37 1.11
C GLU A 30 -1.29 15.75 2.12
N PHE A 31 -1.74 14.83 2.96
CA PHE A 31 -2.75 15.09 3.99
C PHE A 31 -2.31 16.19 4.98
N SER A 32 -1.02 16.18 5.35
CA SER A 32 -0.43 17.13 6.30
C SER A 32 -0.14 18.51 5.70
N GLU A 33 -0.22 18.67 4.38
CA GLU A 33 -0.01 19.95 3.74
C GLU A 33 -1.15 20.92 4.05
N LYS A 34 -0.81 22.19 4.28
CA LYS A 34 -1.78 23.25 4.59
C LYS A 34 -2.70 23.57 3.42
N ALA A 35 -2.18 23.41 2.20
CA ALA A 35 -2.91 23.68 0.96
C ALA A 35 -3.99 22.61 0.65
N THR A 36 -3.93 21.46 1.32
CA THR A 36 -4.86 20.35 1.08
C THR A 36 -6.25 20.70 1.57
N THR A 37 -7.22 20.60 0.67
CA THR A 37 -8.63 20.89 0.96
C THR A 37 -9.23 19.80 1.85
N THR A 38 -10.33 20.12 2.55
CA THR A 38 -11.04 19.16 3.39
C THR A 38 -11.56 17.96 2.59
N GLU A 39 -12.10 18.20 1.39
CA GLU A 39 -12.55 17.15 0.47
C GLU A 39 -11.39 16.23 0.06
N ARG A 40 -10.22 16.81 -0.26
CA ARG A 40 -9.05 16.02 -0.61
C ARG A 40 -8.55 15.20 0.57
N ARG A 41 -8.56 15.75 1.79
CA ARG A 41 -8.22 15.00 3.01
C ARG A 41 -9.14 13.80 3.23
N GLN A 42 -10.44 13.93 2.98
CA GLN A 42 -11.38 12.81 3.05
C GLN A 42 -11.08 11.74 1.99
N ALA A 43 -10.81 12.15 0.74
CA ALA A 43 -10.41 11.23 -0.33
C ALA A 43 -9.10 10.50 0.01
N ILE A 44 -8.10 11.20 0.55
CA ILE A 44 -6.84 10.62 1.00
C ILE A 44 -7.09 9.56 2.09
N MET A 45 -7.97 9.83 3.07
CA MET A 45 -8.31 8.84 4.10
C MET A 45 -8.93 7.58 3.50
N GLN A 46 -9.80 7.71 2.50
CA GLN A 46 -10.38 6.57 1.79
C GLN A 46 -9.32 5.79 1.00
N GLU A 47 -8.42 6.49 0.30
CA GLU A 47 -7.28 5.87 -0.41
C GLU A 47 -6.37 5.11 0.56
N ILE A 48 -6.07 5.69 1.72
CA ILE A 48 -5.28 5.04 2.78
C ILE A 48 -5.95 3.76 3.28
N GLU A 49 -7.28 3.79 3.48
CA GLU A 49 -8.01 2.62 3.94
C GLU A 49 -8.03 1.50 2.88
N ALA A 50 -8.21 1.85 1.60
CA ALA A 50 -8.11 0.90 0.50
C ALA A 50 -6.70 0.28 0.41
N LEU A 51 -5.64 1.06 0.62
CA LEU A 51 -4.26 0.55 0.67
C LEU A 51 -4.03 -0.41 1.84
N ARG A 52 -4.65 -0.15 3.00
CA ARG A 52 -4.59 -1.06 4.15
C ARG A 52 -5.31 -2.37 3.87
N GLN A 53 -6.48 -2.32 3.23
CA GLN A 53 -7.21 -3.52 2.81
C GLN A 53 -6.36 -4.34 1.84
N LYS A 54 -5.82 -3.73 0.79
CA LYS A 54 -4.94 -4.39 -0.17
C LYS A 54 -3.72 -5.04 0.49
N ARG A 55 -3.06 -4.34 1.42
CA ARG A 55 -1.95 -4.90 2.21
C ARG A 55 -2.40 -6.13 3.01
N ASN A 56 -3.54 -6.04 3.69
CA ASN A 56 -4.05 -7.14 4.49
C ASN A 56 -4.43 -8.34 3.62
N GLU A 57 -4.98 -8.12 2.43
CA GLU A 57 -5.23 -9.20 1.46
C GLU A 57 -3.93 -9.90 1.06
N ILE A 58 -2.88 -9.15 0.71
CA ILE A 58 -1.57 -9.71 0.35
C ILE A 58 -1.00 -10.54 1.50
N LEU A 59 -1.04 -10.02 2.74
CA LEU A 59 -0.51 -10.71 3.92
C LEU A 59 -1.35 -11.93 4.31
N ASN A 60 -2.68 -11.86 4.18
CA ASN A 60 -3.56 -12.99 4.51
C ASN A 60 -3.50 -14.11 3.48
N HIS A 61 -3.20 -13.83 2.21
CA HIS A 61 -2.95 -14.85 1.19
C HIS A 61 -1.60 -15.59 1.39
N GLN A 62 -0.79 -15.20 2.37
CA GLN A 62 0.43 -15.91 2.76
C GLN A 62 0.25 -16.85 3.96
N ASN A 63 -0.85 -16.76 4.71
CA ASN A 63 -1.21 -17.66 5.81
C ASN A 63 -2.08 -18.82 5.32
#